data_AF-A0A067E8H8-F1
#
_entry.id   AF-A0A067E8H8-F1
#
_cell.length_a   1.000
_cell.length_b   1.000
_cell.length_c   1.000
_cell.angle_alpha   90.00
_cell.angle_beta   90.00
_cell.angle_gamma   90.00
#
_symmetry.space_group_name_H-M   'P 1'
#
loop_
_entity.id
_entity.type
_entity.pdbx_description
1 polymer ?
#
loop_
_entity_poly.entity_id
_entity_poly.type
_entity_poly.pdbx_seq_one_letter_code
_entity_poly.pdbx_strand_id
1 'polypeptide(L)' 'MFRHISKGGWTFSDKDHGLPVSDCSSESFVCCLHLSTMPPEIVGEKMEPERFYDAANFMLYIQ' A
#
# COMPACT_ATOMS: atom_id res chain seq x y z
N MET A 1 12.48 -12.61 16.56
CA MET A 1 11.75 -12.65 15.27
C MET A 1 12.35 -11.56 14.40
N PHE A 2 13.04 -11.91 13.31
CA PHE A 2 13.57 -10.93 12.37
C PHE A 2 12.45 -10.59 11.38
N ARG A 3 11.85 -9.40 11.53
CA ARG A 3 10.77 -8.93 10.65
C ARG A 3 11.22 -7.66 9.95
N HIS A 4 10.94 -7.59 8.66
CA HIS A 4 10.97 -6.35 7.90
C HIS A 4 9.90 -5.38 8.43
N ILE A 5 10.06 -4.08 8.17
CA ILE A 5 9.02 -3.10 8.46
C ILE A 5 7.73 -3.49 7.73
N SER A 6 6.57 -3.23 8.34
CA SER A 6 5.27 -3.56 7.74
C SER A 6 4.38 -2.36 7.46
N LYS A 7 4.67 -1.19 8.05
CA LYS A 7 3.92 0.04 7.79
C LYS A 7 4.08 0.41 6.31
N GLY A 8 2.96 0.58 5.61
CA GLY A 8 2.93 0.86 4.18
C GLY A 8 2.97 -0.38 3.28
N GLY A 9 3.09 -1.59 3.83
CA GLY A 9 3.05 -2.83 3.04
C GLY A 9 1.64 -3.43 2.96
N TRP A 10 1.37 -4.16 1.87
CA TRP A 10 0.16 -4.98 1.69
C TRP A 10 0.47 -6.47 1.69
N THR A 11 -0.39 -7.21 2.36
CA THR A 11 -0.43 -8.67 2.40
C THR A 11 -1.04 -9.23 1.12
N PHE A 12 -0.77 -10.50 0.83
CA PHE A 12 -1.47 -11.20 -0.26
C PHE A 12 -2.97 -11.40 0.02
N SER A 13 -3.36 -11.72 1.27
CA SER A 13 -4.75 -12.03 1.62
C SER A 13 -5.50 -10.83 2.21
N ASP A 14 -5.29 -10.57 3.49
CA ASP A 14 -6.06 -9.65 4.32
C ASP A 14 -5.15 -8.99 5.34
N LYS A 15 -5.64 -7.89 5.92
CA LYS A 15 -4.87 -7.07 6.84
C LYS A 15 -4.40 -7.82 8.09
N ASP A 16 -5.19 -8.78 8.59
CA ASP A 16 -4.89 -9.49 9.84
C ASP A 16 -3.73 -10.48 9.69
N HIS A 17 -3.49 -10.94 8.45
CA HIS A 17 -2.30 -11.72 8.11
C HIS A 17 -0.99 -10.98 8.45
N GLY A 18 -0.96 -9.64 8.29
CA GLY A 18 0.11 -8.77 8.78
C GLY A 18 1.52 -8.99 8.21
N LEU A 19 1.67 -9.83 7.18
CA LEU A 19 2.94 -10.08 6.48
C LEU A 19 2.87 -9.52 5.05
N PRO A 20 3.42 -8.32 4.82
CA PRO A 20 3.36 -7.72 3.50
C PRO A 20 4.30 -8.42 2.51
N VAL A 21 3.90 -8.42 1.24
CA VAL A 21 4.63 -9.04 0.13
C VAL A 21 4.95 -7.95 -0.91
N SER A 22 6.12 -8.04 -1.54
CA SER A 22 6.66 -6.98 -2.41
C SER A 22 5.78 -6.70 -3.63
N ASP A 23 5.36 -7.74 -4.34
CA ASP A 23 4.49 -7.67 -5.50
C ASP A 23 3.10 -7.11 -5.15
N CYS A 24 2.47 -7.65 -4.12
CA CYS A 24 1.15 -7.25 -3.64
C CYS A 24 1.14 -5.77 -3.21
N SER A 25 2.22 -5.33 -2.55
CA SER A 25 2.39 -3.93 -2.15
C SER A 25 2.55 -3.01 -3.35
N SER A 26 3.32 -3.44 -4.36
CA SER A 26 3.55 -2.65 -5.57
C SER A 26 2.28 -2.53 -6.42
N GLU A 27 1.55 -3.62 -6.62
CA GLU A 27 0.28 -3.63 -7.34
C GLU A 27 -0.78 -2.80 -6.62
N SER A 28 -0.91 -2.97 -5.30
CA SER A 28 -1.85 -2.19 -4.48
C SER A 28 -1.53 -0.70 -4.51
N PHE A 29 -0.25 -0.32 -4.47
CA PHE A 29 0.18 1.07 -4.56
C PHE A 29 -0.23 1.71 -5.90
N VAL A 30 0.05 1.03 -7.03
CA VAL A 30 -0.33 1.51 -8.36
C VAL A 30 -1.85 1.60 -8.50
N CYS A 31 -2.60 0.61 -7.99
CA CYS A 31 -4.06 0.65 -7.97
C CYS A 31 -4.58 1.88 -7.19
N CYS A 32 -4.07 2.12 -5.99
CA CYS A 32 -4.47 3.27 -5.17
C CYS A 32 -4.15 4.61 -5.85
N LEU A 33 -3.01 4.71 -6.55
CA LEU A 33 -2.67 5.91 -7.32
C LEU A 33 -3.66 6.14 -8.46
N HIS A 34 -4.02 5.10 -9.21
CA HIS A 34 -5.03 5.22 -10.26
C HIS A 34 -6.39 5.66 -9.70
N LEU A 35 -6.85 5.01 -8.62
CA LEU A 35 -8.10 5.39 -7.96
C LEU A 35 -8.09 6.85 -7.48
N SER A 36 -6.95 7.38 -7.01
CA SER A 36 -6.83 8.78 -6.57
C SER A 36 -7.08 9.82 -7.66
N THR A 37 -6.96 9.42 -8.94
CA THR A 37 -7.21 10.26 -10.11
C THR A 37 -8.67 10.21 -10.58
N MET A 38 -9.47 9.27 -10.06
CA MET A 38 -10.88 9.12 -10.39
C MET A 38 -11.77 10.06 -9.56
N PRO A 39 -13.01 10.34 -10.03
CA PRO A 39 -13.97 11.16 -9.27
C PRO A 39 -14.37 10.50 -7.93
N PRO A 40 -14.37 11.23 -6.80
CA PRO A 40 -14.73 10.69 -5.49
C PRO A 40 -16.15 10.11 -5.40
N GLU A 41 -17.06 10.53 -6.27
CA GLU A 41 -18.43 10.02 -6.35
C GLU A 41 -18.47 8.53 -6.78
N ILE A 42 -17.39 8.05 -7.42
CA ILE A 42 -17.25 6.66 -7.89
C ILE A 42 -16.42 5.83 -6.90
N VAL A 43 -15.31 6.38 -6.41
CA VAL A 43 -14.28 5.63 -5.66
C VAL A 43 -14.24 5.96 -4.16
N GLY A 44 -15.08 6.91 -3.71
CA GLY A 44 -15.09 7.39 -2.34
C GLY A 44 -13.99 8.42 -2.05
N GLU A 45 -13.73 8.64 -0.76
CA GLU A 45 -12.70 9.57 -0.31
C GLU A 45 -11.32 9.14 -0.77
N LYS A 46 -10.51 10.12 -1.18
CA LYS A 46 -9.14 9.87 -1.60
C LYS A 46 -8.30 9.41 -0.41
N MET A 47 -7.37 8.51 -0.68
CA MET A 47 -6.40 8.11 0.31
C MET A 47 -5.50 9.29 0.69
N GLU A 48 -5.23 9.45 1.98
CA GLU A 48 -4.31 10.47 2.49
C GLU A 48 -2.90 10.34 1.87
N PRO A 49 -2.26 11.45 1.45
CA PRO A 49 -0.91 11.46 0.87
C PRO A 49 0.13 10.70 1.68
N GLU A 50 0.06 10.76 3.01
CA GLU A 50 0.98 10.10 3.94
C GLU A 50 1.01 8.58 3.76
N ARG A 51 -0.12 7.97 3.37
CA ARG A 51 -0.17 6.52 3.13
C ARG A 51 0.58 6.12 1.87
N PHE A 52 0.59 6.98 0.85
CA PHE A 52 1.42 6.76 -0.33
C PHE A 52 2.91 6.88 0.00
N TYR A 53 3.29 7.80 0.88
CA TYR A 53 4.68 7.92 1.34
C TYR A 53 5.12 6.72 2.19
N ASP A 54 4.25 6.23 3.08
CA ASP A 54 4.51 5.00 3.84
C ASP A 54 4.71 3.80 2.90
N ALA A 55 3.87 3.67 1.86
CA ALA A 55 3.99 2.62 0.85
C ALA A 55 5.28 2.73 0.03
N ALA A 56 5.63 3.93 -0.42
CA ALA A 56 6.87 4.19 -1.13
C ALA A 56 8.09 3.85 -0.26
N ASN A 57 8.08 4.22 1.01
CA ASN A 57 9.14 3.90 1.95
C ASN A 57 9.27 2.38 2.17
N PHE A 58 8.15 1.65 2.29
CA PHE A 58 8.15 0.20 2.36
C PHE A 58 8.83 -0.42 1.13
N MET A 59 8.43 -0.01 -0.08
CA MET A 59 9.02 -0.53 -1.33
C MET A 59 10.51 -0.22 -1.48
N LEU A 60 10.95 0.97 -1.06
CA LEU A 60 12.38 1.33 -1.06
C LEU A 60 13.19 0.54 -0.03
N TYR A 61 12.60 0.22 1.12
CA TYR A 61 13.26 -0.52 2.20
C TYR A 61 13.53 -1.99 1.84
N ILE A 62 12.68 -2.61 1.02
CA ILE A 62 12.77 -4.03 0.65
C ILE A 62 13.62 -4.32 -0.60
N GLN A 63 14.36 -3.33 -1.10
CA GLN A 63 15.28 -3.48 -2.25
C GLN A 63 16.48 -4.38 -1.95
#